data_AF-A0AAV4AD24-F1
#
_entry.id   AF-A0AAV4AD24-F1
#
_cell.length_a   1.000
_cell.length_b   1.000
_cell.length_c   1.000
_cell.angle_alpha   90.00
_cell.angle_beta   90.00
_cell.angle_gamma   90.00
#
_symmetry.space_group_name_H-M   'P 1'
#
loop_
_entity.id
_entity.type
_entity.pdbx_description
1 polymer ?
#
loop_
_entity_poly.entity_id
_entity_poly.type
_entity_poly.pdbx_seq_one_letter_code
_entity_poly.pdbx_strand_id
1 'polypeptide(L)'
;MVTCLEPTEAISPSRSLQSLTKLATKFPRLIPPEELDQLDDEWRAILYSRDKLQSCVNKTPVEFWISVGKITDGFGELKFTVVSKLMKALLVLPHSSACVERVFSEVNLVKTPTTNGPTVANRLLARQHLRRNEKNCHTWTPSKELLNSVQSGQCHSRYTTRLCQKATENVVTFYDVLDGTN
;
A
#
# COMPACT_ATOMS: atom_id res chain seq x y z
N MET A 1 -13.73 -4.89 11.58
CA MET A 1 -13.61 -4.61 10.12
C MET A 1 -13.89 -3.13 9.95
N VAL A 2 -13.02 -2.36 9.28
CA VAL A 2 -13.18 -0.91 9.15
C VAL A 2 -14.20 -0.65 8.03
N THR A 3 -15.48 -0.73 8.36
CA THR A 3 -16.59 -0.65 7.39
C THR A 3 -16.70 0.72 6.71
N CYS A 4 -16.11 1.77 7.28
CA CYS A 4 -16.13 3.12 6.72
C CYS A 4 -15.28 3.30 5.44
N LEU A 5 -14.50 2.28 5.05
CA LEU A 5 -13.71 2.30 3.82
C LEU A 5 -14.51 1.92 2.57
N GLU A 6 -15.61 1.20 2.75
CA GLU A 6 -16.45 0.73 1.65
C GLU A 6 -17.25 1.89 1.04
N PRO A 7 -17.28 2.06 -0.29
CA PRO A 7 -18.00 3.15 -0.96
C PRO A 7 -19.50 3.20 -0.59
N THR A 8 -20.12 2.02 -0.45
CA THR A 8 -21.54 1.88 -0.10
C THR A 8 -21.83 2.40 1.30
N GLU A 9 -20.98 2.07 2.27
CA GLU A 9 -21.10 2.51 3.65
C GLU A 9 -20.70 3.98 3.82
N ALA A 10 -19.70 4.45 3.07
CA ALA A 10 -19.24 5.83 3.11
C ALA A 10 -20.32 6.82 2.66
N ILE A 11 -21.18 6.42 1.71
CA ILE A 11 -22.25 7.25 1.13
C ILE A 11 -23.62 7.00 1.81
N SER A 12 -23.74 5.93 2.61
CA SER A 12 -25.02 5.55 3.21
C SER A 12 -25.56 6.64 4.15
N PRO A 13 -26.84 7.04 4.04
CA PRO A 13 -27.46 7.98 4.97
C PRO A 13 -27.67 7.37 6.37
N SER A 14 -27.68 6.04 6.49
CA SER A 14 -27.74 5.33 7.78
C SER A 14 -26.35 5.13 8.42
N ARG A 15 -25.29 5.63 7.77
CA ARG A 15 -23.92 5.59 8.29
C ARG A 15 -23.90 6.23 9.67
N SER A 16 -23.32 5.53 10.64
CA SER A 16 -23.07 6.07 11.97
C SER A 16 -22.28 7.38 11.83
N LEU A 17 -22.83 8.49 12.35
CA LEU A 17 -22.13 9.79 12.46
C LEU A 17 -20.95 9.74 13.45
N GLN A 18 -20.47 8.55 13.80
CA GLN A 18 -19.26 8.39 14.57
C GLN A 18 -18.13 9.13 13.85
N SER A 19 -17.62 10.12 14.56
CA SER A 19 -16.53 10.97 14.10
C SER A 19 -15.28 10.12 13.82
N LEU A 20 -14.69 10.35 12.65
CA LEU A 20 -13.40 9.75 12.28
C LEU A 20 -12.26 10.24 13.17
N THR A 21 -12.47 11.31 13.94
CA THR A 21 -11.50 11.91 14.86
C THR A 21 -10.96 10.91 15.88
N LYS A 22 -11.81 9.99 16.38
CA LYS A 22 -11.36 8.91 17.29
C LYS A 22 -10.38 7.94 16.63
N LEU A 23 -10.49 7.74 15.33
CA LEU A 23 -9.57 6.90 14.55
C LEU A 23 -8.32 7.70 14.17
N ALA A 24 -8.47 8.95 13.71
CA ALA A 24 -7.38 9.81 13.30
C ALA A 24 -6.41 10.15 14.43
N THR A 25 -6.90 10.31 15.67
CA THR A 25 -6.06 10.49 16.87
C THR A 25 -5.08 9.33 17.13
N LYS A 26 -5.32 8.13 16.58
CA LYS A 26 -4.36 7.01 16.64
C LYS A 26 -3.21 7.14 15.64
N PHE A 27 -3.32 8.04 14.66
CA PHE A 27 -2.35 8.26 13.59
C PHE A 27 -1.90 9.74 13.53
N PRO A 28 -1.28 10.29 14.60
CA PRO A 28 -0.92 11.71 14.66
C PRO A 28 0.13 12.13 13.62
N ARG A 29 0.92 11.18 13.09
CA ARG A 29 1.85 11.42 11.98
C ARG A 29 1.16 11.56 10.62
N LEU A 30 -0.05 11.04 10.48
CA LEU A 30 -0.79 11.06 9.23
C LEU A 30 -1.74 12.25 9.16
N ILE A 31 -2.45 12.51 10.26
CA ILE A 31 -3.35 13.65 10.44
C ILE A 31 -2.91 14.35 11.73
N PRO A 32 -2.31 15.56 11.64
CA PRO A 32 -1.98 16.34 12.82
C PRO A 32 -3.27 16.77 13.56
N PRO A 33 -3.20 17.06 14.86
CA PRO A 33 -4.37 17.42 15.66
C PRO A 33 -5.11 18.65 15.13
N GLU A 34 -4.41 19.56 14.46
CA GLU A 34 -4.97 20.78 13.85
C GLU A 34 -5.90 20.49 12.66
N GLU A 35 -5.74 19.36 11.98
CA GLU A 35 -6.55 18.96 10.82
C GLU A 35 -7.78 18.11 11.22
N LEU A 36 -7.98 17.82 12.52
CA LEU A 36 -9.04 16.92 12.99
C LEU A 36 -10.44 17.51 12.83
N ASP A 37 -10.60 18.81 13.01
CA ASP A 37 -11.89 19.48 12.82
C ASP A 37 -12.26 19.49 11.32
N GLN A 38 -11.29 19.84 10.47
CA GLN A 38 -11.44 19.76 9.02
C GLN A 38 -11.78 18.35 8.55
N LEU A 39 -11.17 17.31 9.13
CA LEU A 39 -11.47 15.91 8.83
C LEU A 39 -12.94 15.59 9.10
N ASP A 40 -13.48 16.02 10.24
CA ASP A 40 -14.85 15.72 10.63
C ASP A 40 -15.86 16.47 9.77
N ASP A 41 -15.56 17.73 9.42
CA ASP A 41 -16.36 18.55 8.51
C ASP A 41 -16.38 17.95 7.10
N GLU A 42 -15.22 17.60 6.53
CA GLU A 42 -15.11 16.94 5.24
C GLU A 42 -15.86 15.59 5.24
N TRP A 43 -15.77 14.84 6.34
CA TRP A 43 -16.43 13.54 6.48
C TRP A 43 -17.96 13.68 6.44
N ARG A 44 -18.51 14.71 7.09
CA ARG A 44 -19.94 15.05 7.04
C ARG A 44 -20.32 15.59 5.66
N ALA A 45 -19.46 16.39 5.04
CA ALA A 45 -19.66 16.99 3.72
C ALA A 45 -19.82 15.98 2.57
N ILE A 46 -19.30 14.76 2.73
CA ILE A 46 -19.48 13.65 1.79
C ILE A 46 -20.96 13.29 1.61
N LEU A 47 -21.75 13.30 2.69
CA LEU A 47 -23.19 12.96 2.62
C LEU A 47 -23.98 13.98 1.80
N TYR A 48 -23.63 15.27 1.92
CA TYR A 48 -24.24 16.34 1.14
C TYR A 48 -23.76 16.37 -0.32
N SER A 49 -22.67 15.68 -0.64
CA SER A 49 -22.11 15.60 -2.01
C SER A 49 -22.39 14.25 -2.68
N ARG A 50 -23.37 13.50 -2.15
CA ARG A 50 -23.74 12.16 -2.62
C ARG A 50 -24.03 12.11 -4.11
N ASP A 51 -24.72 13.10 -4.66
CA ASP A 51 -25.12 13.10 -6.07
C ASP A 51 -23.91 13.08 -7.02
N LYS A 52 -22.82 13.75 -6.62
CA LYS A 52 -21.53 13.73 -7.35
C LYS A 52 -20.80 12.40 -7.19
N LEU A 53 -20.96 11.75 -6.05
CA LEU A 53 -20.26 10.52 -5.66
C LEU A 53 -20.99 9.23 -6.06
N GLN A 54 -22.30 9.31 -6.35
CA GLN A 54 -23.13 8.17 -6.73
C GLN A 54 -22.58 7.44 -7.97
N SER A 55 -21.94 8.18 -8.89
CA SER A 55 -21.24 7.66 -10.07
C SER A 55 -20.04 6.76 -9.74
N CYS A 56 -19.49 6.86 -8.53
CA CYS A 56 -18.28 6.18 -8.10
C CYS A 56 -18.55 5.00 -7.14
N VAL A 57 -19.80 4.74 -6.78
CA VAL A 57 -20.20 3.69 -5.81
C VAL A 57 -19.79 2.29 -6.28
N ASN A 58 -19.87 2.02 -7.58
CA ASN A 58 -19.56 0.70 -8.15
C ASN A 58 -18.06 0.42 -8.33
N LYS A 59 -17.20 1.38 -7.96
CA LYS A 59 -15.74 1.24 -8.10
C LYS A 59 -15.14 0.52 -6.90
N THR A 60 -13.91 0.05 -7.04
CA THR A 60 -13.17 -0.49 -5.90
C THR A 60 -12.97 0.59 -4.83
N PRO A 61 -12.83 0.25 -3.54
CA PRO A 61 -12.58 1.23 -2.48
C PRO A 61 -11.41 2.17 -2.80
N VAL A 62 -10.34 1.63 -3.39
CA VAL A 62 -9.16 2.40 -3.81
C VAL A 62 -9.52 3.47 -4.85
N GLU A 63 -10.20 3.08 -5.93
CA GLU A 63 -10.60 3.99 -7.00
C GLU A 63 -11.64 5.02 -6.55
N PHE A 64 -12.50 4.63 -5.61
CA PHE A 64 -13.48 5.51 -4.98
C PHE A 64 -12.79 6.64 -4.23
N TRP A 65 -11.89 6.33 -3.29
CA TRP A 65 -11.19 7.34 -2.49
C TRP A 65 -10.21 8.20 -3.31
N ILE A 66 -9.68 7.68 -4.42
CA ILE A 66 -8.94 8.47 -5.41
C ILE A 66 -9.87 9.46 -6.12
N SER A 67 -11.08 9.04 -6.47
CA SER A 67 -12.06 9.90 -7.15
C SER A 67 -12.57 10.99 -6.21
N VAL A 68 -12.85 10.67 -4.94
CA VAL A 68 -13.24 11.63 -3.88
C VAL A 68 -12.19 12.74 -3.73
N GLY A 69 -10.91 12.37 -3.68
CA GLY A 69 -9.80 13.32 -3.55
C GLY A 69 -9.53 14.19 -4.78
N LYS A 70 -10.23 13.97 -5.90
CA LYS A 70 -10.16 14.79 -7.12
C LYS A 70 -11.33 15.77 -7.25
N ILE A 71 -12.31 15.71 -6.35
CA ILE A 71 -13.47 16.60 -6.40
C ILE A 71 -13.03 18.00 -6.00
N THR A 72 -13.29 18.95 -6.90
CA THR A 72 -13.06 20.37 -6.67
C THR A 72 -14.37 21.08 -6.27
N ASP A 73 -14.23 22.14 -5.50
CA ASP A 73 -15.31 23.07 -5.20
C ASP A 73 -15.52 24.09 -6.35
N GLY A 74 -16.55 24.94 -6.24
CA GLY A 74 -16.83 26.00 -7.21
C GLY A 74 -15.69 26.99 -7.44
N PHE A 75 -14.73 27.05 -6.51
CA PHE A 75 -13.51 27.86 -6.62
C PHE A 75 -12.31 27.12 -7.24
N GLY A 76 -12.46 25.85 -7.61
CA GLY A 76 -11.38 25.03 -8.19
C GLY A 76 -10.47 24.33 -7.18
N GLU A 77 -10.64 24.60 -5.88
CA GLU A 77 -9.87 23.97 -4.79
C GLU A 77 -10.39 22.57 -4.46
N LEU A 78 -9.51 21.68 -3.98
CA LEU A 78 -9.87 20.31 -3.61
C LEU A 78 -10.74 20.29 -2.36
N LYS A 79 -11.92 19.66 -2.46
CA LYS A 79 -12.95 19.69 -1.41
C LYS A 79 -12.73 18.67 -0.29
N PHE A 80 -12.08 17.54 -0.58
CA PHE A 80 -11.94 16.39 0.34
C PHE A 80 -10.49 15.95 0.49
N THR A 81 -9.65 16.83 1.02
CA THR A 81 -8.20 16.62 1.07
C THR A 81 -7.79 15.72 2.23
N VAL A 82 -8.27 16.04 3.43
CA VAL A 82 -7.88 15.41 4.69
C VAL A 82 -8.51 14.02 4.81
N VAL A 83 -9.81 13.89 4.47
CA VAL A 83 -10.50 12.60 4.47
C VAL A 83 -9.90 11.66 3.43
N SER A 84 -9.64 12.13 2.21
CA SER A 84 -9.04 11.29 1.16
C SER A 84 -7.65 10.80 1.59
N LYS A 85 -6.83 11.67 2.18
CA LYS A 85 -5.50 11.32 2.71
C LYS A 85 -5.59 10.22 3.76
N LEU A 86 -6.48 10.36 4.75
CA LEU A 86 -6.69 9.36 5.79
C LEU A 86 -7.14 8.01 5.19
N MET A 87 -8.16 8.02 4.34
CA MET A 87 -8.74 6.79 3.78
C MET A 87 -7.75 6.05 2.87
N LYS A 88 -7.00 6.78 2.03
CA LYS A 88 -5.94 6.18 1.21
C LYS A 88 -4.87 5.50 2.07
N ALA A 89 -4.45 6.14 3.16
CA ALA A 89 -3.45 5.55 4.05
C ALA A 89 -4.00 4.31 4.79
N LEU A 90 -5.25 4.36 5.24
CA LEU A 90 -5.91 3.22 5.87
C LEU A 90 -6.02 2.02 4.93
N LEU A 91 -6.27 2.24 3.63
CA LEU A 91 -6.31 1.16 2.62
C LEU A 91 -4.95 0.50 2.36
N VAL A 92 -3.85 1.19 2.66
CA VAL A 92 -2.49 0.61 2.54
C VAL A 92 -2.15 -0.24 3.76
N LEU A 93 -2.84 -0.04 4.89
CA LEU A 93 -2.58 -0.81 6.10
C LEU A 93 -3.10 -2.25 5.93
N PRO A 94 -2.29 -3.26 6.29
CA PRO A 94 -2.75 -4.64 6.27
C PRO A 94 -3.87 -4.84 7.31
N HIS A 95 -5.10 -5.01 6.82
CA HIS A 95 -6.30 -5.08 7.65
C HIS A 95 -6.45 -6.37 8.49
N SER A 96 -5.56 -7.35 8.35
CA SER A 96 -5.63 -8.62 9.10
C SER A 96 -4.28 -9.32 9.20
N SER A 97 -4.03 -9.96 10.35
CA SER A 97 -2.90 -10.88 10.56
C SER A 97 -2.92 -12.05 9.59
N ALA A 98 -4.10 -12.49 9.13
CA ALA A 98 -4.26 -13.58 8.17
C ALA A 98 -3.57 -13.31 6.82
N CYS A 99 -3.42 -12.03 6.43
CA CYS A 99 -2.66 -11.68 5.23
C CYS A 99 -1.16 -11.96 5.42
N VAL A 100 -0.63 -11.66 6.60
CA VAL A 100 0.76 -11.91 6.96
C VAL A 100 0.99 -13.41 7.17
N GLU A 101 0.05 -14.12 7.81
CA GLU A 101 0.07 -15.58 7.98
C GLU A 101 0.03 -16.32 6.64
N ARG A 102 -0.71 -15.81 5.64
CA ARG A 102 -0.69 -16.36 4.28
C ARG A 102 0.71 -16.24 3.66
N VAL A 103 1.37 -15.09 3.81
CA VAL A 103 2.75 -14.92 3.35
C VAL A 103 3.70 -15.83 4.13
N PHE A 104 3.53 -15.99 5.45
CA PHE A 104 4.33 -16.92 6.24
C PHE A 104 4.14 -18.38 5.83
N SER A 105 2.92 -18.79 5.49
CA SER A 105 2.65 -20.12 4.94
C SER A 105 3.35 -20.33 3.60
N GLU A 106 3.30 -19.33 2.70
CA GLU A 106 4.03 -19.38 1.43
C GLU A 106 5.55 -19.44 1.65
N VAL A 107 6.09 -18.69 2.62
CA VAL A 107 7.49 -18.77 3.04
C VAL A 107 7.82 -20.18 3.52
N ASN A 108 6.98 -20.77 4.37
CA ASN A 108 7.20 -22.11 4.91
C ASN A 108 7.20 -23.18 3.81
N LEU A 109 6.38 -23.01 2.77
CA LEU A 109 6.30 -23.92 1.64
C LEU A 109 7.53 -23.83 0.71
N VAL A 110 8.18 -22.65 0.66
CA VAL A 110 9.37 -22.39 -0.17
C VAL A 110 10.67 -22.63 0.60
N LYS A 111 10.63 -22.58 1.92
CA LYS A 111 11.75 -22.80 2.84
C LYS A 111 12.06 -24.29 2.95
N THR A 112 13.31 -24.63 2.65
CA THR A 112 13.91 -25.95 2.91
C THR A 112 14.98 -25.82 3.99
N PRO A 113 15.38 -26.92 4.66
CA PRO A 113 16.40 -26.87 5.72
C PRO A 113 17.74 -26.25 5.30
N THR A 114 18.04 -26.27 4.00
CA THR A 114 19.30 -25.80 3.40
C THR A 114 19.19 -24.47 2.65
N THR A 115 18.02 -23.83 2.61
CA THR A 115 17.87 -22.56 1.87
C THR A 115 18.15 -21.33 2.74
N ASN A 116 18.96 -20.44 2.20
CA ASN A 116 19.25 -19.14 2.80
C ASN A 116 18.06 -18.18 2.61
N GLY A 117 17.82 -17.29 3.58
CA GLY A 117 16.78 -16.25 3.54
C GLY A 117 16.62 -15.49 2.20
N PRO A 118 17.71 -15.01 1.56
CA PRO A 118 17.60 -14.30 0.28
C PRO A 118 17.11 -15.20 -0.88
N THR A 119 17.38 -16.50 -0.84
CA THR A 119 16.88 -17.46 -1.83
C THR A 119 15.37 -17.65 -1.71
N VAL A 120 14.84 -17.67 -0.48
CA VAL A 120 13.39 -17.76 -0.22
C VAL A 120 12.69 -16.49 -0.71
N ALA A 121 13.25 -15.32 -0.42
CA ALA A 121 12.72 -14.04 -0.90
C ALA A 121 12.64 -13.98 -2.44
N ASN A 122 13.71 -14.37 -3.14
CA ASN A 122 13.74 -14.37 -4.61
C ASN A 122 12.71 -15.32 -5.23
N ARG A 123 12.52 -16.51 -4.63
CA ARG A 123 11.51 -17.48 -5.08
C ARG A 123 10.08 -16.96 -4.89
N LEU A 124 9.81 -16.30 -3.77
CA LEU A 124 8.51 -15.66 -3.52
C LEU A 124 8.25 -14.51 -4.51
N LEU A 125 9.24 -13.66 -4.78
CA LEU A 125 9.14 -12.58 -5.75
C LEU A 125 8.84 -13.12 -7.16
N ALA A 126 9.54 -14.19 -7.58
CA ALA A 126 9.28 -14.84 -8.87
C ALA A 126 7.83 -15.38 -8.94
N ARG A 127 7.37 -16.09 -7.90
CA ARG A 127 5.99 -16.61 -7.83
C ARG A 127 4.95 -15.48 -7.88
N GLN A 128 5.16 -14.39 -7.15
CA GLN A 128 4.26 -13.23 -7.16
C GLN A 128 4.23 -12.54 -8.53
N HIS A 129 5.39 -12.41 -9.18
CA HIS A 129 5.47 -11.85 -10.53
C HIS A 129 4.67 -12.69 -11.53
N LEU A 130 4.77 -14.02 -11.47
CA LEU A 130 3.98 -14.92 -12.32
C LEU A 130 2.47 -14.75 -12.07
N ARG A 131 2.04 -14.78 -10.79
CA ARG A 131 0.61 -14.60 -10.44
C ARG A 131 0.03 -13.26 -10.89
N ARG A 132 0.79 -12.16 -10.78
CA ARG A 132 0.36 -10.83 -11.23
C ARG A 132 0.17 -10.73 -12.73
N ASN A 133 0.91 -11.53 -13.50
CA ASN A 133 0.79 -11.59 -14.95
C ASN A 133 -0.15 -12.74 -15.39
N GLU A 134 -0.93 -13.32 -14.47
CA GLU A 134 -1.86 -14.43 -14.73
C GLU A 134 -1.17 -15.64 -15.39
N LYS A 135 0.13 -15.83 -15.11
CA LYS A 135 0.95 -16.94 -15.62
C LYS A 135 1.31 -17.90 -14.49
N ASN A 136 1.54 -19.15 -14.87
CA ASN A 136 2.04 -20.20 -14.00
C ASN A 136 3.44 -20.64 -14.47
N CYS A 137 4.13 -21.43 -13.66
CA CYS A 137 5.45 -21.98 -14.02
C CYS A 137 5.42 -22.83 -15.31
N HIS A 138 4.27 -23.40 -15.66
CA HIS A 138 4.10 -24.21 -16.88
C HIS A 138 3.77 -23.38 -18.12
N THR A 139 3.19 -22.19 -17.95
CA THR A 139 2.75 -21.33 -19.07
C THR A 139 3.68 -20.16 -19.32
N TRP A 140 4.56 -19.85 -18.36
CA TRP A 140 5.55 -18.81 -18.52
C TRP A 140 6.73 -19.28 -19.35
N THR A 141 7.05 -18.50 -20.37
CA THR A 141 8.26 -18.67 -21.18
C THR A 141 9.18 -17.47 -20.98
N PRO A 142 10.49 -17.69 -20.76
CA PRO A 142 11.46 -16.62 -20.60
C PRO A 142 11.60 -15.82 -21.89
N SER A 143 11.77 -14.50 -21.78
CA SER A 143 12.08 -13.66 -22.93
C SER A 143 13.50 -13.95 -23.45
N LYS A 144 13.72 -13.74 -24.75
CA LYS A 144 15.06 -13.87 -25.35
C LYS A 144 16.09 -12.96 -24.67
N GLU A 145 15.66 -11.76 -24.28
CA GLU A 145 16.48 -10.82 -23.52
C GLU A 145 16.91 -11.37 -22.15
N LEU A 146 15.99 -12.02 -21.43
CA LEU A 146 16.29 -12.63 -20.13
C LEU A 146 17.30 -13.77 -20.30
N LEU A 147 17.11 -14.62 -21.32
CA LEU A 147 18.04 -15.71 -21.62
C LEU A 147 19.44 -15.18 -21.95
N ASN A 148 19.52 -14.17 -22.82
CA ASN A 148 20.79 -13.53 -23.18
C ASN A 148 21.46 -12.85 -21.97
N SER A 149 20.68 -12.25 -21.07
CA SER A 149 21.19 -11.62 -19.85
C SER A 149 21.75 -12.64 -18.85
N VAL A 150 21.15 -13.83 -18.79
CA VAL A 150 21.67 -14.95 -17.98
C VAL A 150 22.94 -15.52 -18.60
N GLN A 151 22.94 -15.76 -19.91
CA GLN A 151 24.11 -16.28 -20.63
C GLN A 151 25.32 -15.34 -20.56
N SER A 152 25.09 -14.02 -20.66
CA SER A 152 26.14 -13.00 -20.56
C SER A 152 26.60 -12.73 -19.12
N GLY A 153 26.03 -13.39 -18.10
CA GLY A 153 26.37 -13.18 -16.69
C GLY A 153 25.95 -11.81 -16.12
N GLN A 154 25.31 -10.96 -16.93
CA GLN A 154 24.87 -9.63 -16.53
C GLN A 154 23.86 -9.68 -15.38
N CYS A 155 23.03 -10.72 -15.32
CA CYS A 155 22.05 -10.88 -14.23
C CYS A 155 22.74 -11.06 -12.87
N HIS A 156 23.82 -11.83 -12.82
CA HIS A 156 24.58 -12.10 -11.59
C HIS A 156 25.39 -10.88 -11.17
N SER A 157 26.00 -10.18 -12.14
CA SER A 157 26.68 -8.90 -11.89
C SER A 157 25.73 -7.85 -11.29
N ARG A 158 24.52 -7.67 -11.87
CA ARG A 158 23.53 -6.74 -11.30
C ARG A 158 23.07 -7.14 -9.90
N TYR A 159 22.91 -8.44 -9.64
CA TYR A 159 22.52 -8.95 -8.32
C TYR A 159 23.60 -8.67 -7.28
N THR A 160 24.85 -8.98 -7.59
CA THR A 160 26.00 -8.75 -6.69
C THR A 160 26.21 -7.26 -6.42
N THR A 161 26.14 -6.39 -7.44
CA THR A 161 26.20 -4.94 -7.25
C THR A 161 25.11 -4.41 -6.30
N ARG A 162 23.87 -4.90 -6.43
CA ARG A 162 22.77 -4.51 -5.53
C ARG A 162 22.98 -5.00 -4.09
N LEU A 163 23.56 -6.19 -3.91
CA LEU A 163 23.92 -6.68 -2.59
C LEU A 163 25.01 -5.81 -1.96
N CYS A 164 26.04 -5.46 -2.73
CA CYS A 164 27.09 -4.55 -2.28
C CYS A 164 26.51 -3.19 -1.87
N GLN A 165 25.65 -2.59 -2.70
CA GLN A 165 25.00 -1.30 -2.38
C GLN A 165 24.16 -1.35 -1.11
N LYS A 166 23.35 -2.40 -0.91
CA LYS A 166 22.57 -2.58 0.33
C LYS A 166 23.46 -2.77 1.56
N ALA A 167 24.60 -3.44 1.40
CA ALA A 167 25.57 -3.55 2.48
C ALA A 167 26.14 -2.17 2.83
N THR A 168 26.46 -1.33 1.83
CA THR A 168 26.94 0.04 2.07
C THR A 168 25.87 0.92 2.70
N GLU A 169 24.62 0.86 2.25
CA GLU A 169 23.50 1.62 2.83
C GLU A 169 23.24 1.26 4.30
N ASN A 170 23.27 -0.04 4.63
CA ASN A 170 23.13 -0.50 6.02
C ASN A 170 24.32 -0.12 6.91
N VAL A 171 25.50 0.10 6.33
CA VAL A 171 26.69 0.55 7.06
C VAL A 171 26.60 2.07 7.31
N VAL A 172 26.20 2.85 6.31
CA VAL A 172 26.01 4.32 6.45
C VAL A 172 24.93 4.64 7.48
N THR A 173 23.79 3.93 7.47
CA THR A 173 22.74 4.12 8.49
C THR A 173 23.17 3.72 9.90
N PHE A 174 24.18 2.86 10.06
CA PHE A 174 24.71 2.49 11.37
C PHE A 174 25.63 3.57 11.94
N TYR A 175 26.40 4.27 11.09
CA TYR A 175 27.24 5.40 11.51
C TYR A 175 26.42 6.67 11.77
N ASP A 176 25.39 6.96 10.95
CA ASP A 176 24.49 8.11 11.16
C ASP A 176 23.66 8.01 12.46
N VAL A 177 23.44 6.80 12.98
CA VAL A 177 22.75 6.58 14.27
C VAL A 177 23.70 6.77 15.47
N LEU A 178 25.01 6.64 15.28
CA LEU A 178 26.01 6.80 16.34
C LEU A 178 26.53 8.25 16.47
N ASP A 179 26.50 9.04 15.40
CA ASP A 179 26.94 10.45 15.42
C ASP A 179 25.82 11.46 15.75
N GLY A 180 24.58 10.97 15.97
CA GLY A 180 23.40 11.80 16.28
C GLY A 180 23.14 12.08 17.77
N THR A 181 24.04 11.69 18.67
CA THR A 181 23.96 12.01 20.11
C THR A 181 25.17 12.82 20.57
N ASN A 182 25.08 14.14 20.41
CA ASN A 182 25.73 15.12 21.27
C ASN A 182 24.90 16.41 21.27
#